data_AF-A0A3D2J1P4-F1
#
_entry.id   AF-A0A3D2J1P4-F1
#
_cell.length_a   1.000
_cell.length_b   1.000
_cell.length_c   1.000
_cell.angle_alpha   90.00
_cell.angle_beta   90.00
_cell.angle_gamma   90.00
#
_symmetry.space_group_name_H-M   'P 1'
#
loop_
_entity.id
_entity.type
_entity.pdbx_description
1 polymer ?
#
loop_
_entity_poly.entity_id
_entity_poly.type
_entity_poly.pdbx_seq_one_letter_code
_entity_poly.pdbx_strand_id
1 'polypeptide(L)' 'MKAVEDEAQLTLAACEGSVAAFETLVMHYEPRLRRLIYGMTQDVQLTQDLCQESFLAAYRALPRMEGRELQFAPWLYRIA' A
#
# COMPACT_ATOMS: atom_id res chain seq x y z
N MET A 1 9.45 -10.62 10.64
CA MET A 1 8.95 -9.49 9.83
C MET A 1 10.18 -8.74 9.37
N LYS A 2 10.60 -8.87 8.10
CA LYS A 2 11.69 -8.02 7.61
C LYS A 2 11.12 -6.62 7.46
N ALA A 3 11.74 -5.62 8.09
CA ALA A 3 11.53 -4.25 7.66
C ALA A 3 11.92 -4.17 6.18
N VAL A 4 11.17 -3.43 5.38
CA VAL A 4 11.72 -2.94 4.13
C VAL A 4 12.82 -1.98 4.54
N GLU A 5 14.07 -2.39 4.34
CA GLU A 5 15.21 -1.48 4.44
C GLU A 5 14.88 -0.31 3.50
N ASP A 6 14.86 0.91 4.04
CA ASP A 6 14.55 2.15 3.33
C ASP A 6 13.10 2.36 2.85
N GLU A 7 12.08 1.89 3.59
CA GLU A 7 10.66 2.17 3.29
C GLU A 7 10.38 3.67 3.03
N ALA A 8 10.97 4.56 3.82
CA ALA A 8 10.79 6.00 3.65
C ALA A 8 11.34 6.47 2.30
N GLN A 9 12.47 5.92 1.85
CA GLN A 9 13.06 6.25 0.55
C GLN A 9 12.23 5.70 -0.60
N LEU A 10 11.71 4.47 -0.47
CA LEU A 10 10.79 3.89 -1.46
C LEU A 10 9.49 4.70 -1.55
N THR A 11 8.98 5.16 -0.41
CA THR A 11 7.78 6.01 -0.36
C THR A 11 8.03 7.32 -1.07
N LEU A 12 9.15 8.00 -0.78
CA LEU A 12 9.54 9.24 -1.47
C LEU A 12 9.69 9.02 -2.98
N ALA A 13 10.44 8.00 -3.40
CA ALA A 13 10.61 7.69 -4.81
C ALA A 13 9.28 7.38 -5.51
N ALA A 14 8.37 6.69 -4.83
CA ALA A 14 7.03 6.41 -5.35
C ALA A 14 6.20 7.70 -5.47
N CYS A 15 6.27 8.63 -4.50
CA CYS A 15 5.62 9.95 -4.59
C CYS A 15 6.14 10.77 -5.78
N GLU A 16 7.42 10.60 -6.12
CA GLU A 16 8.06 11.21 -7.29
C GLU A 16 7.76 10.47 -8.61
N GLY A 17 6.97 9.39 -8.58
CA GLY A 17 6.50 8.66 -9.75
C GLY A 17 7.25 7.35 -10.07
N SER A 18 8.13 6.89 -9.19
CA SER A 18 8.84 5.60 -9.38
C SER A 18 7.89 4.41 -9.21
N VAL A 19 7.50 3.81 -10.34
CA VAL A 19 6.66 2.61 -10.39
C VAL A 19 7.33 1.43 -9.70
N ALA A 20 8.63 1.25 -9.86
CA ALA A 20 9.37 0.15 -9.23
C ALA A 20 9.42 0.28 -7.70
N ALA A 21 9.49 1.51 -7.18
CA ALA A 21 9.42 1.75 -5.75
C ALA A 21 8.02 1.41 -5.21
N PHE A 22 6.97 1.81 -5.93
CA PHE A 22 5.60 1.46 -5.59
C PHE A 22 5.35 -0.06 -5.63
N GLU A 23 5.80 -0.78 -6.66
CA GLU A 23 5.72 -2.24 -6.72
C GLU A 23 6.37 -2.91 -5.52
N THR A 24 7.53 -2.42 -5.09
CA THR A 24 8.23 -2.93 -3.91
C THR A 24 7.38 -2.76 -2.64
N LEU A 25 6.74 -1.60 -2.47
CA LEU A 25 5.81 -1.34 -1.38
C LEU A 25 4.58 -2.27 -1.46
N VAL A 26 3.97 -2.43 -2.64
CA VAL A 26 2.82 -3.33 -2.86
C VAL A 26 3.17 -4.77 -2.47
N MET A 27 4.28 -5.31 -2.98
CA MET A 27 4.72 -6.68 -2.65
C MET A 27 4.94 -6.88 -1.15
N HIS A 28 5.41 -5.85 -0.45
CA HIS A 28 5.60 -5.92 0.99
C HIS A 28 4.28 -5.91 1.78
N TYR A 29 3.32 -5.09 1.34
CA TYR A 29 2.11 -4.79 2.09
C TYR A 29 0.88 -5.63 1.70
N GLU A 30 0.84 -6.21 0.49
CA GLU A 30 -0.27 -7.04 0.01
C GLU A 30 -0.65 -8.14 1.00
N PRO A 31 0.28 -8.95 1.56
CA PRO A 31 -0.14 -10.06 2.43
C PRO A 31 -0.77 -9.59 3.75
N ARG A 32 -0.51 -8.35 4.17
CA ARG A 32 -1.11 -7.76 5.37
C ARG A 32 -2.47 -7.15 5.06
N LEU A 33 -2.54 -6.37 3.98
CA LEU A 33 -3.78 -5.75 3.53
C LEU A 33 -4.83 -6.81 3.20
N ARG A 34 -4.43 -7.86 2.48
CA ARG A 34 -5.29 -9.01 2.17
C ARG A 34 -5.83 -9.70 3.40
N ARG A 35 -5.02 -9.88 4.45
CA ARG A 35 -5.47 -10.48 5.72
C ARG A 35 -6.45 -9.58 6.46
N LEU A 36 -6.24 -8.27 6.45
CA LEU A 36 -7.15 -7.29 7.05
C LEU A 36 -8.52 -7.34 6.36
N ILE A 37 -8.54 -7.21 5.03
CA ILE A 37 -9.77 -7.21 4.23
C ILE A 37 -10.49 -8.56 4.31
N TYR A 38 -9.74 -9.68 4.25
CA TYR A 38 -10.35 -11.00 4.43
C TYR A 38 -10.99 -11.15 5.81
N GLY A 39 -10.37 -10.61 6.86
CA GLY A 39 -10.95 -10.62 8.21
C GLY A 39 -12.33 -9.94 8.29
N MET A 40 -12.60 -8.98 7.39
CA MET A 40 -13.87 -8.25 7.33
C MET A 40 -14.89 -8.91 6.39
N THR A 41 -14.43 -9.47 5.27
CA THR A 41 -15.31 -9.99 4.21
C THR A 41 -15.57 -11.50 4.30
N GLN A 42 -14.58 -12.27 4.79
CA GLN A 42 -14.58 -13.75 4.75
C GLN A 42 -14.83 -14.34 3.35
N ASP A 43 -14.55 -13.56 2.30
CA ASP A 43 -14.72 -13.96 0.90
C ASP A 43 -13.41 -13.72 0.14
N VAL A 44 -12.88 -14.78 -0.47
CA VAL A 44 -11.59 -14.74 -1.17
C VAL A 44 -11.62 -13.88 -2.42
N GLN A 45 -12.71 -13.94 -3.21
CA GLN A 45 -12.83 -13.17 -4.45
C GLN A 45 -13.00 -11.70 -4.13
N LEU A 46 -13.95 -11.36 -3.25
CA LEU A 46 -14.16 -9.97 -2.84
C LEU A 46 -12.91 -9.37 -2.19
N THR A 47 -12.16 -10.16 -1.42
CA THR A 47 -10.89 -9.72 -0.85
C THR A 47 -9.87 -9.36 -1.94
N GLN A 48 -9.74 -10.18 -2.98
CA GLN A 48 -8.80 -9.93 -4.07
C GLN A 48 -9.15 -8.62 -4.81
N ASP A 49 -10.43 -8.43 -5.12
CA ASP A 49 -10.93 -7.24 -5.80
C ASP A 49 -10.67 -5.97 -4.96
N LEU A 50 -11.04 -5.99 -3.68
CA LEU A 50 -10.83 -4.85 -2.78
C LEU A 50 -9.35 -4.54 -2.54
N CYS A 51 -8.49 -5.56 -2.44
CA CYS A 51 -7.03 -5.35 -2.39
C CYS A 51 -6.54 -4.59 -3.62
N GLN A 52 -6.97 -5.03 -4.81
CA GLN A 52 -6.55 -4.42 -6.06
C GLN A 52 -7.05 -2.97 -6.18
N GLU A 53 -8.32 -2.72 -5.84
CA GLU A 53 -8.89 -1.37 -5.80
C GLU A 53 -8.16 -0.47 -4.80
N SER A 54 -7.81 -0.99 -3.62
CA SER A 54 -7.07 -0.24 -2.59
C SER A 54 -5.70 0.19 -3.07
N PHE A 55 -4.93 -0.71 -3.70
CA PHE A 55 -3.62 -0.36 -4.25
C PHE A 55 -3.73 0.57 -5.46
N LEU A 56 -4.76 0.43 -6.29
CA LEU A 56 -5.01 1.36 -7.39
C LEU A 56 -5.37 2.77 -6.88
N ALA A 57 -6.19 2.84 -5.84
CA ALA A 57 -6.54 4.09 -5.16
C ALA A 57 -5.29 4.71 -4.50
N ALA A 58 -4.45 3.90 -3.85
CA ALA A 58 -3.17 4.34 -3.30
C ALA A 58 -2.26 4.91 -4.39
N TYR A 59 -2.06 4.22 -5.51
CA TYR A 59 -1.24 4.72 -6.61
C TYR A 59 -1.72 6.09 -7.12
N ARG A 60 -3.04 6.29 -7.22
CA ARG A 60 -3.64 7.57 -7.65
C ARG A 60 -3.51 8.68 -6.61
N ALA A 61 -3.52 8.33 -5.32
CA ALA A 61 -3.42 9.29 -4.21
C ALA A 61 -1.96 9.64 -3.86
N LEU A 62 -1.01 8.79 -4.24
CA LEU A 62 0.41 8.88 -3.89
C LEU A 62 1.06 10.25 -4.16
N PRO A 63 0.82 10.93 -5.30
CA PRO A 63 1.40 12.26 -5.55
C PRO A 63 0.96 13.35 -4.57
N ARG A 64 -0.07 13.11 -3.76
CA ARG A 64 -0.61 14.04 -2.75
C ARG A 64 -0.18 13.70 -1.32
N MET A 65 0.60 12.63 -1.15
CA MET A 65 1.07 12.17 0.15
C MET A 65 2.20 13.08 0.65
N GLU A 66 2.03 13.68 1.83
CA GLU A 66 2.93 14.71 2.35
C GLU A 66 3.57 14.34 3.70
N GLY A 67 4.87 14.63 3.87
CA GLY A 67 5.58 14.80 5.15
C GLY A 67 5.27 13.78 6.26
N ARG A 68 4.20 13.99 7.04
CA ARG A 68 3.77 13.11 8.15
C ARG A 68 3.23 11.77 7.67
N GLU A 69 2.78 11.71 6.43
CA GLU A 69 2.23 10.51 5.82
C GLU A 69 3.30 9.59 5.25
N LEU A 70 4.59 9.97 5.22
CA LEU A 70 5.70 9.16 4.66
C LEU A 70 5.84 7.75 5.25
N GLN A 71 5.09 7.42 6.31
CA GLN A 71 4.85 6.04 6.71
C GLN A 71 3.78 5.43 5.81
N PHE A 72 4.19 4.53 4.91
CA PHE A 72 3.29 3.97 3.91
C PHE A 72 2.18 3.11 4.51
N ALA A 73 2.48 2.31 5.55
CA ALA A 73 1.48 1.39 6.12
C ALA A 73 0.25 2.10 6.73
N PRO A 74 0.40 3.06 7.65
CA PRO A 74 -0.74 3.76 8.24
C PRO A 74 -1.54 4.56 7.20
N TRP A 75 -0.86 5.09 6.18
CA TRP A 75 -1.50 5.81 5.08
C TRP A 75 -2.31 4.87 4.17
N LEU A 76 -1.73 3.74 3.78
CA LEU A 76 -2.40 2.70 2.98
C LEU A 76 -3.67 2.19 3.67
N TYR A 77 -3.63 1.95 4.98
CA TYR A 77 -4.79 1.49 5.74
C TYR A 77 -5.92 2.52 5.88
N ARG A 78 -5.68 3.79 5.56
CA ARG A 78 -6.74 4.82 5.50
C ARG A 78 -7.44 4.88 4.15
N ILE A 79 -6.84 4.27 3.12
CA ILE A 79 -7.41 4.19 1.77
C ILE A 79 -8.28 2.93 1.61
N ALA A 80 -7.91 1.87 2.32
CA ALA A 80 -8.56 0.56 2.28
C ALA A 80 -9.81 0.44 3.17
#